data_AF-A0A6P1IMP7-F1
#
_entry.id   AF-A0A6P1IMP7-F1
#
_cell.length_a   1.000
_cell.length_b   1.000
_cell.length_c   1.000
_cell.angle_alpha   90.00
_cell.angle_beta   90.00
_cell.angle_gamma   90.00
#
_symmetry.space_group_name_H-M   'P 1'
#
loop_
_entity.id
_entity.type
_entity.pdbx_description
1 polymer ?
#
loop_
_entity_poly.entity_id
_entity_poly.type
_entity_poly.pdbx_seq_one_letter_code
_entity_poly.pdbx_strand_id
1 'polypeptide(L)'
;MQGLPVERFDVCNGDADGLCAVRQWRLHDPSAARLITGLKRDIALLQRVPSTGASEVLVCDLSMQRNRAALDRLLDSGAHVRWFDHHWSGDVPVHEGLQAHLDFSSTVCTSLLMDRHLGGRYRAWALVGAYGDELTAVADQLGAASGLDTLHRALLRRLGLAINYNAYGEDPSDVCIAPADLYERLARHASPWTLLRDEPVIHDIEACRRRDFRVAMSVKPHWDSAQARVLVLPAAPWSRRVSGFLANALAAVHPAQAQAVATERRDGGFSVSVRAPRASPFGAHALCQRFGGSGRSAAAGIDALPANALETFVHALSQARWDATC
;
A
#
# COMPACT_ATOMS: atom_id res chain seq x y z
N MET A 1 27.76 -35.03 2.99
CA MET A 1 26.33 -34.76 2.72
C MET A 1 26.24 -33.38 2.08
N GLN A 2 25.97 -33.29 0.79
CA GLN A 2 25.57 -32.01 0.20
C GLN A 2 24.21 -31.66 0.80
N GLY A 3 24.15 -30.58 1.59
CA GLY A 3 22.89 -30.10 2.17
C GLY A 3 21.90 -29.84 1.04
N LEU A 4 20.65 -30.25 1.21
CA LEU A 4 19.58 -29.89 0.28
C LEU A 4 19.57 -28.35 0.13
N PRO A 5 19.36 -27.82 -1.09
CA PRO A 5 19.28 -26.38 -1.28
C PRO A 5 18.18 -25.79 -0.41
N VAL A 6 18.52 -24.76 0.38
CA VAL A 6 17.57 -24.03 1.22
C VAL A 6 16.57 -23.31 0.31
N GLU A 7 15.28 -23.61 0.47
CA GLU A 7 14.22 -22.92 -0.26
C GLU A 7 14.08 -21.48 0.26
N ARG A 8 13.91 -20.53 -0.66
CA ARG A 8 13.78 -19.10 -0.34
C ARG A 8 12.46 -18.54 -0.83
N PHE A 9 11.79 -17.79 0.03
CA PHE A 9 10.52 -17.14 -0.27
C PHE A 9 10.61 -15.64 0.02
N ASP A 10 10.16 -14.82 -0.93
CA ASP A 10 9.96 -13.40 -0.74
C ASP A 10 8.45 -13.14 -0.64
N VAL A 11 7.96 -12.72 0.51
CA VAL A 11 6.54 -12.51 0.77
C VAL A 11 6.28 -11.03 1.01
N CYS A 12 5.50 -10.39 0.15
CA CYS A 12 5.26 -8.95 0.29
C CYS A 12 3.93 -8.47 -0.29
N ASN A 13 3.44 -7.34 0.22
CA ASN A 13 2.38 -6.61 -0.46
C ASN A 13 2.81 -6.23 -1.88
N GLY A 14 1.89 -6.25 -2.84
CA GLY A 14 2.17 -5.93 -4.25
C GLY A 14 2.14 -4.45 -4.58
N ASP A 15 2.13 -3.59 -3.57
CA ASP A 15 2.26 -2.16 -3.73
C ASP A 15 3.72 -1.69 -3.86
N ALA A 16 3.90 -0.37 -3.89
CA ALA A 16 5.22 0.20 -4.01
C ALA A 16 6.12 -0.09 -2.82
N ASP A 17 5.59 -0.16 -1.60
CA ASP A 17 6.38 -0.31 -0.39
C ASP A 17 6.92 -1.75 -0.26
N GLY A 18 6.03 -2.74 -0.39
CA GLY A 18 6.40 -4.15 -0.36
C GLY A 18 7.35 -4.54 -1.49
N LEU A 19 7.02 -4.21 -2.74
CA LEU A 19 7.84 -4.58 -3.90
C LEU A 19 9.22 -3.89 -3.88
N CYS A 20 9.31 -2.62 -3.47
CA CYS A 20 10.59 -1.92 -3.39
C CYS A 20 11.44 -2.44 -2.24
N ALA A 21 10.86 -2.82 -1.09
CA ALA A 21 11.60 -3.43 0.01
C ALA A 21 12.23 -4.77 -0.39
N VAL A 22 11.47 -5.65 -1.06
CA VAL A 22 12.04 -6.90 -1.58
C VAL A 22 13.12 -6.62 -2.63
N ARG A 23 12.91 -5.63 -3.51
CA ARG A 23 13.91 -5.28 -4.51
C ARG A 23 15.24 -4.84 -3.90
N GLN A 24 15.18 -4.00 -2.85
CA GLN A 24 16.37 -3.58 -2.10
C GLN A 24 17.10 -4.79 -1.51
N TRP A 25 16.37 -5.72 -0.88
CA TRP A 25 16.97 -6.93 -0.33
C TRP A 25 17.64 -7.79 -1.40
N ARG A 26 16.97 -8.06 -2.53
CA ARG A 26 17.53 -8.92 -3.59
C ARG A 26 18.67 -8.27 -4.38
N LEU A 27 18.84 -6.95 -4.28
CA LEU A 27 20.06 -6.27 -4.73
C LEU A 27 21.22 -6.42 -3.74
N HIS A 28 20.93 -6.54 -2.45
CA HIS A 28 21.92 -6.77 -1.39
C HIS A 28 22.38 -8.24 -1.34
N ASP A 29 21.41 -9.14 -1.37
CA ASP A 29 21.55 -10.60 -1.29
C ASP A 29 20.92 -11.24 -2.54
N PRO A 30 21.66 -11.28 -3.67
CA PRO A 30 21.20 -11.87 -4.90
C PRO A 30 21.02 -13.37 -4.74
N SER A 31 19.78 -13.83 -4.75
CA SER A 31 19.45 -15.25 -4.71
C SER A 31 18.14 -15.53 -5.44
N ALA A 32 17.98 -16.77 -5.90
CA ALA A 32 16.71 -17.24 -6.43
C ALA A 32 15.75 -17.44 -5.25
N ALA A 33 14.68 -16.64 -5.22
CA ALA A 33 13.61 -16.74 -4.25
C ALA A 33 12.26 -16.76 -4.97
N ARG A 34 11.32 -17.55 -4.48
CA ARG A 34 9.96 -17.57 -4.99
C ARG A 34 9.19 -16.39 -4.39
N LEU A 35 8.73 -15.49 -5.25
CA LEU A 35 7.88 -14.39 -4.84
C LEU A 35 6.46 -14.89 -4.53
N ILE A 36 5.93 -14.45 -3.39
CA ILE A 36 4.53 -14.58 -2.99
C ILE A 36 4.03 -13.16 -2.71
N THR A 37 3.25 -12.63 -3.65
CA THR A 37 2.69 -11.28 -3.56
C THR A 37 1.21 -11.28 -3.95
N GLY A 38 0.55 -10.15 -3.75
CA GLY A 38 -0.88 -9.97 -3.99
C GLY A 38 -1.26 -8.50 -4.13
N LEU A 39 -2.54 -8.21 -4.34
CA LEU A 39 -3.05 -6.83 -4.39
C LEU A 39 -2.97 -6.16 -3.01
N LYS A 40 -3.17 -4.83 -2.95
CA LYS A 40 -3.03 -4.01 -1.73
C LYS A 40 -3.79 -4.57 -0.52
N ARG A 41 -4.94 -5.21 -0.74
CA ARG A 41 -5.81 -5.78 0.29
C ARG A 41 -5.59 -7.28 0.56
N ASP A 42 -4.76 -7.93 -0.24
CA ASP A 42 -4.35 -9.33 -0.04
C ASP A 42 -3.20 -9.38 0.97
N ILE A 43 -3.55 -9.31 2.25
CA ILE A 43 -2.59 -9.07 3.35
C ILE A 43 -2.24 -10.32 4.17
N ALA A 44 -2.89 -11.45 3.90
CA ALA A 44 -2.64 -12.74 4.57
C ALA A 44 -1.80 -13.67 3.68
N LEU A 45 -0.70 -13.15 3.12
CA LEU A 45 0.08 -13.82 2.09
C LEU A 45 0.98 -14.94 2.65
N LEU A 46 1.42 -14.82 3.91
CA LEU A 46 2.36 -15.77 4.51
C LEU A 46 1.79 -17.19 4.59
N GLN A 47 0.45 -17.32 4.62
CA GLN A 47 -0.21 -18.63 4.62
C GLN A 47 0.11 -19.46 3.37
N ARG A 48 0.52 -18.81 2.26
CA ARG A 48 0.87 -19.45 0.98
C ARG A 48 2.29 -20.03 0.95
N VAL A 49 3.11 -19.74 1.95
CA VAL A 49 4.45 -20.35 2.08
C VAL A 49 4.28 -21.80 2.54
N PRO A 50 4.83 -22.78 1.80
CA PRO A 50 4.87 -24.17 2.25
C PRO A 50 5.70 -24.33 3.53
N SER A 51 5.28 -25.23 4.41
CA SER A 51 6.07 -25.65 5.58
C SER A 51 7.01 -26.79 5.20
N THR A 52 7.96 -26.51 4.29
CA THR A 52 8.92 -27.46 3.74
C THR A 52 10.28 -27.34 4.44
N GLY A 53 10.42 -27.94 5.63
CA GLY A 53 11.69 -27.98 6.37
C GLY A 53 12.36 -26.61 6.56
N ALA A 54 13.68 -26.59 6.66
CA ALA A 54 14.44 -25.35 6.82
C ALA A 54 14.39 -24.49 5.54
N SER A 55 13.59 -23.41 5.59
CA SER A 55 13.45 -22.41 4.54
C SER A 55 13.86 -21.02 5.03
N GLU A 56 14.30 -20.14 4.13
CA GLU A 56 14.51 -18.72 4.41
C GLU A 56 13.33 -17.92 3.86
N VAL A 57 12.69 -17.13 4.72
CA VAL A 57 11.50 -16.35 4.36
C VAL A 57 11.76 -14.88 4.65
N LEU A 58 11.79 -14.05 3.60
CA LEU A 58 11.75 -12.60 3.73
C LEU A 58 10.29 -12.15 3.70
N VAL A 59 9.87 -11.40 4.71
CA VAL A 59 8.52 -10.81 4.79
C VAL A 59 8.64 -9.30 4.81
N CYS A 60 8.00 -8.63 3.86
CA CYS A 60 8.00 -7.18 3.72
C CYS A 60 6.58 -6.64 3.62
N ASP A 61 6.26 -5.61 4.41
CA ASP A 61 5.03 -4.83 4.29
C ASP A 61 3.74 -5.65 4.51
N LEU A 62 3.78 -6.52 5.52
CA LEU A 62 2.64 -7.32 5.93
C LEU A 62 2.53 -7.31 7.44
N SER A 63 1.34 -7.02 7.94
CA SER A 63 1.06 -7.06 9.37
C SER A 63 1.33 -8.46 9.93
N MET A 64 2.23 -8.51 10.91
CA MET A 64 2.52 -9.73 11.67
C MET A 64 1.27 -10.25 12.39
N GLN A 65 0.44 -9.35 12.94
CA GLN A 65 -0.81 -9.72 13.60
C GLN A 65 -1.73 -10.52 12.67
N ARG A 66 -1.84 -10.10 11.40
CA ARG A 66 -2.67 -10.76 10.39
C ARG A 66 -2.10 -12.10 9.91
N ASN A 67 -0.79 -12.28 10.01
CA ASN A 67 -0.08 -13.45 9.52
C ASN A 67 0.41 -14.37 10.66
N ARG A 68 0.00 -14.11 11.92
CA ARG A 68 0.56 -14.76 13.11
C ARG A 68 0.50 -16.29 13.05
N ALA A 69 -0.65 -16.85 12.71
CA ALA A 69 -0.80 -18.31 12.62
C ALA A 69 0.10 -18.94 11.54
N ALA A 70 0.34 -18.24 10.43
CA ALA A 70 1.26 -18.71 9.40
C ALA A 70 2.72 -18.56 9.83
N LEU A 71 3.05 -17.49 10.57
CA LEU A 71 4.39 -17.28 11.13
C LEU A 71 4.75 -18.38 12.13
N ASP A 72 3.89 -18.66 13.11
CA ASP A 72 4.12 -19.70 14.11
C ASP A 72 4.35 -21.05 13.43
N ARG A 73 3.50 -21.42 12.47
CA ARG A 73 3.64 -22.65 11.67
C ARG A 73 4.99 -22.76 10.94
N LEU A 74 5.50 -21.66 10.38
CA LEU A 74 6.78 -21.66 9.67
C LEU A 74 7.95 -21.80 10.64
N LEU A 75 7.92 -21.08 11.77
CA LEU A 75 8.93 -21.18 12.81
C LEU A 75 8.99 -22.59 13.41
N ASP A 76 7.84 -23.19 13.68
CA ASP A 76 7.73 -24.58 14.19
C ASP A 76 8.30 -25.61 13.19
N SER A 77 8.30 -25.30 11.89
CA SER A 77 8.93 -26.14 10.85
C SER A 77 10.44 -25.91 10.67
N GLY A 78 11.04 -25.01 11.46
CA GLY A 78 12.45 -24.66 11.40
C GLY A 78 12.81 -23.61 10.35
N ALA A 79 11.85 -22.80 9.89
CA ALA A 79 12.13 -21.72 8.96
C ALA A 79 12.83 -20.53 9.65
N HIS A 80 13.71 -19.86 8.91
CA HIS A 80 14.28 -18.58 9.29
C HIS A 80 13.50 -17.45 8.63
N VAL A 81 12.77 -16.68 9.42
CA VAL A 81 11.91 -15.59 8.96
C VAL A 81 12.56 -14.24 9.28
N ARG A 82 12.82 -13.45 8.25
CA ARG A 82 13.24 -12.05 8.37
C ARG A 82 12.07 -11.15 8.03
N TRP A 83 11.64 -10.32 8.99
CA TRP A 83 10.45 -9.51 8.87
C TRP A 83 10.79 -8.02 8.87
N PHE A 84 10.31 -7.27 7.88
CA PHE A 84 10.32 -5.81 7.87
C PHE A 84 8.89 -5.32 7.73
N ASP A 85 8.41 -4.55 8.70
CA ASP A 85 7.04 -4.05 8.66
C ASP A 85 6.87 -2.82 9.56
N HIS A 86 5.91 -1.97 9.20
CA HIS A 86 5.54 -0.77 9.93
C HIS A 86 4.09 -0.79 10.44
N HIS A 87 3.32 -1.83 10.11
CA HIS A 87 2.00 -2.04 10.66
C HIS A 87 2.09 -2.55 12.10
N TRP A 88 1.14 -2.17 12.95
CA TRP A 88 1.07 -2.70 14.30
C TRP A 88 1.07 -4.24 14.30
N SER A 89 2.00 -4.83 15.06
CA SER A 89 2.22 -6.29 15.09
C SER A 89 1.47 -7.00 16.22
N GLY A 90 1.03 -6.27 17.26
CA GLY A 90 0.77 -6.89 18.56
C GLY A 90 2.03 -7.52 19.14
N ASP A 91 1.86 -8.57 19.95
CA ASP A 91 2.98 -9.28 20.58
C ASP A 91 3.83 -10.04 19.55
N VAL A 92 5.13 -9.75 19.55
CA VAL A 92 6.12 -10.40 18.69
C VAL A 92 6.61 -11.69 19.37
N PRO A 93 6.56 -12.86 18.72
CA PRO A 93 7.05 -14.10 19.32
C PRO A 93 8.56 -14.06 19.50
N VAL A 94 9.04 -14.65 20.61
CA VAL A 94 10.46 -14.86 20.85
C VAL A 94 10.83 -16.22 20.27
N HIS A 95 11.57 -16.24 19.17
CA HIS A 95 12.02 -17.46 18.49
C HIS A 95 13.37 -17.22 17.81
N GLU A 96 14.29 -18.18 17.86
CA GLU A 96 15.63 -18.05 17.26
C GLU A 96 15.59 -17.91 15.73
N GLY A 97 14.57 -18.51 15.11
CA GLY A 97 14.30 -18.39 13.67
C GLY A 97 13.68 -17.07 13.24
N LEU A 98 13.30 -16.16 14.16
CA LEU A 98 12.66 -14.89 13.80
C LEU A 98 13.61 -13.70 14.00
N GLN A 99 13.82 -12.94 12.92
CA GLN A 99 14.44 -11.63 12.98
C GLN A 99 13.44 -10.55 12.53
N ALA A 100 12.85 -9.84 13.50
CA ALA A 100 11.86 -8.79 13.24
C ALA A 100 12.47 -7.38 13.31
N HIS A 101 12.24 -6.59 12.27
CA HIS A 101 12.60 -5.17 12.14
C HIS A 101 11.31 -4.36 12.02
N LEU A 102 10.84 -3.82 13.15
CA LEU A 102 9.52 -3.17 13.25
C LEU A 102 9.66 -1.72 13.71
N ASP A 103 8.91 -0.83 13.07
CA ASP A 103 8.80 0.59 13.46
C ASP A 103 7.41 1.11 13.08
N PHE A 104 6.57 1.36 14.07
CA PHE A 104 5.17 1.77 13.87
C PHE A 104 5.00 3.28 13.75
N SER A 105 6.09 4.03 13.62
CA SER A 105 6.05 5.48 13.48
C SER A 105 5.34 5.87 12.18
N SER A 106 4.46 6.87 12.26
CA SER A 106 3.68 7.35 11.12
C SER A 106 4.50 7.90 9.94
N THR A 107 5.80 8.12 10.15
CA THR A 107 6.80 8.64 9.21
C THR A 107 7.71 7.56 8.61
N VAL A 108 7.38 6.28 8.81
CA VAL A 108 8.20 5.15 8.35
C VAL A 108 7.32 4.19 7.55
N CYS A 109 7.91 3.64 6.50
CA CYS A 109 7.37 2.53 5.70
C CYS A 109 8.42 1.41 5.61
N THR A 110 8.04 0.24 5.15
CA THR A 110 8.88 -0.95 5.06
C THR A 110 10.14 -0.71 4.21
N SER A 111 10.00 0.00 3.10
CA SER A 111 11.11 0.37 2.21
C SER A 111 12.14 1.25 2.91
N LEU A 112 11.74 2.13 3.84
CA LEU A 112 12.66 2.94 4.63
C LEU A 112 13.32 2.12 5.76
N LEU A 113 12.61 1.15 6.33
CA LEU A 113 13.22 0.20 7.29
C LEU A 113 14.31 -0.64 6.63
N MET A 114 14.02 -1.15 5.43
CA MET A 114 14.98 -1.87 4.61
C MET A 114 16.19 -0.98 4.25
N ASP A 115 15.97 0.27 3.85
CA ASP A 115 17.05 1.22 3.53
C ASP A 115 18.00 1.43 4.71
N ARG A 116 17.45 1.66 5.91
CA ARG A 116 18.22 1.82 7.14
C ARG A 116 19.05 0.57 7.44
N HIS A 117 18.43 -0.61 7.32
CA HIS A 117 19.10 -1.89 7.55
C HIS A 117 20.26 -2.12 6.58
N LEU A 118 20.09 -1.73 5.32
CA LEU A 118 21.09 -1.89 4.26
C LEU A 118 22.05 -0.68 4.14
N GLY A 119 22.02 0.24 5.10
CA GLY A 119 22.93 1.38 5.15
C GLY A 119 22.78 2.37 3.99
N GLY A 120 21.58 2.49 3.42
CA GLY A 120 21.30 3.46 2.33
C GLY A 120 21.79 3.04 0.95
N ARG A 121 22.31 1.82 0.77
CA ARG A 121 22.95 1.38 -0.48
C ARG A 121 22.02 1.40 -1.70
N TYR A 122 20.71 1.23 -1.47
CA TYR A 122 19.68 1.17 -2.51
C TYR A 122 18.61 2.26 -2.34
N ARG A 123 18.99 3.39 -1.75
CA ARG A 123 18.13 4.54 -1.37
C ARG A 123 17.11 4.96 -2.42
N ALA A 124 17.47 4.92 -3.70
CA ALA A 124 16.55 5.30 -4.77
C ALA A 124 15.29 4.41 -4.79
N TRP A 125 15.41 3.09 -4.56
CA TRP A 125 14.25 2.20 -4.41
C TRP A 125 13.48 2.47 -3.13
N ALA A 126 14.19 2.79 -2.04
CA ALA A 126 13.54 3.14 -0.78
C ALA A 126 12.63 4.37 -0.91
N LEU A 127 13.12 5.40 -1.62
CA LEU A 127 12.36 6.61 -1.93
C LEU A 127 11.13 6.32 -2.79
N VAL A 128 11.23 5.41 -3.77
CA VAL A 128 10.07 4.97 -4.58
C VAL A 128 8.99 4.36 -3.70
N GLY A 129 9.35 3.45 -2.80
CA GLY A 129 8.42 2.87 -1.82
C GLY A 129 7.78 3.94 -0.94
N ALA A 130 8.59 4.82 -0.34
CA ALA A 130 8.12 5.90 0.52
C ALA A 130 7.16 6.88 -0.19
N TYR A 131 7.40 7.21 -1.47
CA TYR A 131 6.46 8.03 -2.23
C TYR A 131 5.16 7.29 -2.55
N GLY A 132 5.24 5.98 -2.84
CA GLY A 132 4.07 5.16 -3.06
C GLY A 132 3.17 5.08 -1.82
N ASP A 133 3.79 5.04 -0.63
CA ASP A 133 3.12 5.04 0.66
C ASP A 133 2.70 6.45 1.15
N GLU A 134 2.69 7.42 0.22
CA GLU A 134 2.33 8.82 0.42
C GLU A 134 3.19 9.59 1.46
N LEU A 135 4.35 9.06 1.87
CA LEU A 135 5.33 9.72 2.76
C LEU A 135 6.18 10.78 2.04
N THR A 136 5.51 11.65 1.26
CA THR A 136 6.16 12.60 0.33
C THR A 136 7.17 13.50 1.05
N ALA A 137 6.82 14.09 2.19
CA ALA A 137 7.73 15.00 2.91
C ALA A 137 8.99 14.29 3.42
N VAL A 138 8.84 13.05 3.92
CA VAL A 138 9.96 12.22 4.40
C VAL A 138 10.87 11.86 3.22
N ALA A 139 10.29 11.41 2.11
CA ALA A 139 11.03 11.05 0.91
C ALA A 139 11.72 12.28 0.26
N ASP A 140 11.08 13.44 0.25
CA ASP A 140 11.66 14.69 -0.29
C ASP A 140 12.87 15.14 0.53
N GLN A 141 12.77 15.10 1.86
CA GLN A 141 13.86 15.45 2.78
C GLN A 141 15.02 14.46 2.63
N LEU A 142 14.73 13.16 2.63
CA LEU A 142 15.75 12.12 2.51
C LEU A 142 16.44 12.15 1.15
N GLY A 143 15.67 12.36 0.07
CA GLY A 143 16.20 12.49 -1.29
C GLY A 143 17.10 13.71 -1.45
N ALA A 144 16.70 14.86 -0.90
CA ALA A 144 17.54 16.06 -0.89
C ALA A 144 18.85 15.85 -0.12
N ALA A 145 18.77 15.22 1.06
CA ALA A 145 19.96 14.86 1.84
C ALA A 145 20.87 13.86 1.13
N SER A 146 20.34 13.07 0.18
CA SER A 146 21.09 12.19 -0.72
C SER A 146 21.64 12.87 -1.97
N GLY A 147 21.48 14.19 -2.12
CA GLY A 147 21.95 14.93 -3.28
C GLY A 147 21.04 14.82 -4.52
N LEU A 148 19.81 14.31 -4.37
CA LEU A 148 18.84 14.30 -5.47
C LEU A 148 18.18 15.67 -5.61
N ASP A 149 18.21 16.21 -6.81
CA ASP A 149 17.47 17.43 -7.14
C ASP A 149 15.95 17.20 -7.17
N THR A 150 15.20 18.27 -7.43
CA THR A 150 13.74 18.23 -7.52
C THR A 150 13.23 17.36 -8.68
N LEU A 151 13.95 17.31 -9.81
CA LEU A 151 13.52 16.52 -10.97
C LEU A 151 13.66 15.02 -10.71
N HIS A 152 14.80 14.60 -10.16
CA HIS A 152 15.04 13.22 -9.76
C HIS A 152 14.02 12.75 -8.72
N ARG A 153 13.74 13.57 -7.69
CA ARG A 153 12.70 13.26 -6.70
C ARG A 153 11.31 13.14 -7.31
N ALA A 154 10.96 14.03 -8.24
CA ALA A 154 9.68 13.96 -8.96
C ALA A 154 9.55 12.67 -9.79
N LEU A 155 10.63 12.21 -10.42
CA LEU A 155 10.65 10.95 -11.18
C LEU A 155 10.47 9.71 -10.27
N LEU A 156 11.14 9.67 -9.12
CA LEU A 156 10.93 8.58 -8.15
C LEU A 156 9.52 8.60 -7.57
N ARG A 157 8.98 9.80 -7.30
CA ARG A 157 7.60 9.96 -6.86
C ARG A 157 6.61 9.46 -7.89
N ARG A 158 6.82 9.83 -9.16
CA ARG A 158 6.02 9.36 -10.29
C ARG A 158 6.00 7.84 -10.34
N LEU A 159 7.16 7.20 -10.19
CA LEU A 159 7.29 5.74 -10.17
C LEU A 159 6.53 5.11 -8.99
N GLY A 160 6.75 5.62 -7.77
CA GLY A 160 6.12 5.08 -6.55
C GLY A 160 4.59 5.17 -6.60
N LEU A 161 4.06 6.31 -7.04
CA LEU A 161 2.63 6.50 -7.21
C LEU A 161 2.03 5.58 -8.28
N ALA A 162 2.76 5.32 -9.37
CA ALA A 162 2.30 4.39 -10.40
C ALA A 162 2.23 2.95 -9.87
N ILE A 163 3.29 2.47 -9.22
CA ILE A 163 3.31 1.11 -8.66
C ILE A 163 2.21 0.94 -7.62
N ASN A 164 2.06 1.90 -6.68
CA ASN A 164 1.02 1.85 -5.67
C ASN A 164 -0.39 1.88 -6.29
N TYR A 165 -0.63 2.71 -7.31
CA TYR A 165 -1.90 2.74 -8.03
C TYR A 165 -2.27 1.39 -8.64
N ASN A 166 -1.29 0.68 -9.19
CA ASN A 166 -1.48 -0.62 -9.80
C ASN A 166 -1.73 -1.75 -8.78
N ALA A 167 -1.61 -1.50 -7.47
CA ALA A 167 -1.89 -2.52 -6.45
C ALA A 167 -3.37 -2.58 -6.03
N TYR A 168 -4.18 -1.59 -6.40
CA TYR A 168 -5.57 -1.51 -5.96
C TYR A 168 -6.52 -2.31 -6.87
N GLY A 169 -7.10 -3.39 -6.33
CA GLY A 169 -8.10 -4.22 -7.01
C GLY A 169 -8.70 -5.25 -6.04
N GLU A 170 -9.71 -5.99 -6.50
CA GLU A 170 -10.23 -7.18 -5.82
C GLU A 170 -9.71 -8.47 -6.46
N ASP A 171 -9.41 -8.44 -7.76
CA ASP A 171 -8.93 -9.56 -8.56
C ASP A 171 -7.71 -9.14 -9.42
N PRO A 172 -6.77 -10.04 -9.76
CA PRO A 172 -5.64 -9.70 -10.62
C PRO A 172 -6.02 -9.11 -11.99
N SER A 173 -7.22 -9.39 -12.51
CA SER A 173 -7.74 -8.74 -13.73
C SER A 173 -8.16 -7.29 -13.53
N ASP A 174 -8.25 -6.82 -12.28
CA ASP A 174 -8.58 -5.43 -11.96
C ASP A 174 -7.39 -4.49 -12.11
N VAL A 175 -6.16 -4.99 -12.24
CA VAL A 175 -4.95 -4.14 -12.30
C VAL A 175 -4.37 -4.10 -13.71
N CYS A 176 -3.57 -3.07 -14.02
CA CYS A 176 -3.05 -2.91 -15.37
C CYS A 176 -1.95 -3.98 -15.66
N ILE A 177 -1.27 -4.46 -14.61
CA ILE A 177 -0.35 -5.60 -14.62
C ILE A 177 -0.39 -6.30 -13.25
N ALA A 178 -0.30 -7.62 -13.18
CA ALA A 178 -0.28 -8.32 -11.89
C ALA A 178 0.99 -7.95 -11.08
N PRO A 179 0.93 -7.83 -9.74
CA PRO A 179 2.10 -7.44 -8.95
C PRO A 179 3.33 -8.35 -9.12
N ALA A 180 3.11 -9.66 -9.32
CA ALA A 180 4.20 -10.59 -9.57
C ALA A 180 4.92 -10.29 -10.90
N ASP A 181 4.16 -10.08 -11.98
CA ASP A 181 4.70 -9.74 -13.31
C ASP A 181 5.39 -8.37 -13.29
N LEU A 182 4.83 -7.41 -12.54
CA LEU A 182 5.45 -6.11 -12.32
C LEU A 182 6.79 -6.26 -11.60
N TYR A 183 6.85 -7.06 -10.54
CA TYR A 183 8.09 -7.32 -9.82
C TYR A 183 9.16 -7.96 -10.72
N GLU A 184 8.79 -8.88 -11.61
CA GLU A 184 9.74 -9.45 -12.58
C GLU A 184 10.39 -8.38 -13.47
N ARG A 185 9.64 -7.33 -13.84
CA ARG A 185 10.19 -6.18 -14.57
C ARG A 185 11.12 -5.38 -13.66
N LEU A 186 10.70 -5.03 -12.44
CA LEU A 186 11.54 -4.34 -11.45
C LEU A 186 12.86 -5.09 -11.17
N ALA A 187 12.80 -6.42 -11.05
CA ALA A 187 13.92 -7.28 -10.71
C ALA A 187 15.06 -7.29 -11.76
N ARG A 188 14.77 -6.87 -12.99
CA ARG A 188 15.78 -6.72 -14.06
C ARG A 188 16.64 -5.48 -13.90
N HIS A 189 16.21 -4.54 -13.06
CA HIS A 189 16.82 -3.21 -12.96
C HIS A 189 17.48 -3.01 -11.62
N ALA A 190 18.79 -2.72 -11.63
CA ALA A 190 19.50 -2.36 -10.40
C ALA A 190 19.03 -1.01 -9.84
N SER A 191 18.54 -0.13 -10.70
CA SER A 191 18.16 1.23 -10.37
C SER A 191 16.77 1.58 -10.89
N PRO A 192 15.95 2.36 -10.16
CA PRO A 192 14.67 2.82 -10.67
C PRO A 192 14.79 3.71 -11.91
N TRP A 193 15.96 4.31 -12.14
CA TRP A 193 16.23 5.11 -13.34
C TRP A 193 16.26 4.27 -14.61
N THR A 194 16.89 3.09 -14.56
CA THR A 194 16.93 2.18 -15.71
C THR A 194 15.56 1.57 -15.97
N LEU A 195 14.79 1.27 -14.92
CA LEU A 195 13.40 0.86 -15.06
C LEU A 195 12.57 1.92 -15.82
N LEU A 196 12.65 3.19 -15.40
CA LEU A 196 11.89 4.28 -16.05
C LEU A 196 12.29 4.52 -17.50
N ARG A 197 13.55 4.22 -17.87
CA ARG A 197 14.06 4.36 -19.23
C ARG A 197 13.67 3.19 -20.12
N ASP A 198 13.77 1.97 -19.61
CA ASP A 198 13.78 0.76 -20.43
C ASP A 198 12.44 0.00 -20.44
N GLU A 199 11.56 0.23 -19.46
CA GLU A 199 10.30 -0.50 -19.33
C GLU A 199 9.08 0.43 -19.57
N PRO A 200 8.22 0.15 -20.56
CA PRO A 200 7.04 0.97 -20.84
C PRO A 200 5.94 0.83 -19.77
N VAL A 201 6.00 -0.21 -18.94
CA VAL A 201 4.95 -0.59 -17.97
C VAL A 201 4.51 0.57 -17.06
N ILE A 202 5.44 1.43 -16.66
CA ILE A 202 5.13 2.59 -15.80
C ILE A 202 4.32 3.63 -16.58
N HIS A 203 4.65 3.87 -17.84
CA HIS A 203 3.86 4.75 -18.70
C HIS A 203 2.45 4.19 -18.94
N ASP A 204 2.32 2.88 -19.12
CA ASP A 204 1.05 2.21 -19.34
C ASP A 204 0.14 2.30 -18.11
N ILE A 205 0.68 2.05 -16.92
CA ILE A 205 -0.02 2.23 -15.64
C ILE A 205 -0.49 3.69 -15.47
N GLU A 206 0.34 4.67 -15.83
CA GLU A 206 -0.09 6.06 -15.75
C GLU A 206 -1.17 6.42 -16.78
N ALA A 207 -1.10 5.86 -17.99
CA ALA A 207 -2.15 6.02 -18.99
C ALA A 207 -3.47 5.41 -18.49
N CYS A 208 -3.39 4.23 -17.87
CA CYS A 208 -4.48 3.55 -17.16
C CYS A 208 -5.09 4.50 -16.10
N ARG A 209 -4.27 5.03 -15.19
CA ARG A 209 -4.67 6.01 -14.16
C ARG A 209 -5.34 7.26 -14.74
N ARG A 210 -4.78 7.86 -15.79
CA ARG A 210 -5.36 9.06 -16.44
C ARG A 210 -6.73 8.76 -17.05
N ARG A 211 -6.93 7.60 -17.67
CA ARG A 211 -8.23 7.19 -18.22
C ARG A 211 -9.24 6.99 -17.10
N ASP A 212 -8.88 6.22 -16.08
CA ASP A 212 -9.75 5.95 -14.92
C ASP A 212 -10.19 7.24 -14.24
N PHE A 213 -9.25 8.16 -13.99
CA PHE A 213 -9.56 9.45 -13.38
C PHE A 213 -10.51 10.30 -14.24
N ARG A 214 -10.34 10.32 -15.56
CA ARG A 214 -11.25 11.05 -16.46
C ARG A 214 -12.68 10.51 -16.37
N VAL A 215 -12.84 9.19 -16.32
CA VAL A 215 -14.15 8.56 -16.14
C VAL A 215 -14.72 8.91 -14.77
N ALA A 216 -13.92 8.78 -13.72
CA ALA A 216 -14.34 9.04 -12.36
C ALA A 216 -14.80 10.50 -12.14
N MET A 217 -14.14 11.47 -12.77
CA MET A 217 -14.53 12.89 -12.71
C MET A 217 -15.85 13.21 -13.42
N SER A 218 -16.37 12.30 -14.26
CA SER A 218 -17.69 12.46 -14.90
C SER A 218 -18.85 11.93 -14.05
N VAL A 219 -18.54 11.22 -12.95
CA VAL A 219 -19.54 10.67 -12.04
C VAL A 219 -20.19 11.80 -11.24
N LYS A 220 -21.53 11.85 -11.27
CA LYS A 220 -22.29 12.81 -10.47
C LYS A 220 -22.21 12.42 -8.98
N PRO A 221 -22.04 13.39 -8.07
CA PRO A 221 -22.09 13.10 -6.64
C PRO A 221 -23.44 12.47 -6.25
N HIS A 222 -23.35 11.43 -5.42
CA HIS A 222 -24.52 10.86 -4.74
C HIS A 222 -25.03 11.83 -3.66
N TRP A 223 -24.10 12.56 -3.04
CA TRP A 223 -24.38 13.61 -2.05
C TRP A 223 -23.43 14.78 -2.25
N ASP A 224 -23.93 16.01 -2.16
CA ASP A 224 -23.12 17.23 -2.20
C ASP A 224 -23.76 18.31 -1.30
N SER A 225 -22.97 18.83 -0.38
CA SER A 225 -23.39 19.82 0.63
C SER A 225 -22.20 20.72 0.97
N ALA A 226 -22.42 21.81 1.70
CA ALA A 226 -21.32 22.68 2.13
C ALA A 226 -20.26 21.94 2.98
N GLN A 227 -20.64 20.88 3.69
CA GLN A 227 -19.78 20.15 4.63
C GLN A 227 -19.12 18.92 4.01
N ALA A 228 -19.81 18.22 3.11
CA ALA A 228 -19.35 16.93 2.60
C ALA A 228 -19.84 16.63 1.18
N ARG A 229 -19.05 15.83 0.47
CA ARG A 229 -19.39 15.26 -0.84
C ARG A 229 -19.12 13.75 -0.84
N VAL A 230 -20.05 13.00 -1.45
CA VAL A 230 -19.96 11.55 -1.62
C VAL A 230 -20.14 11.20 -3.09
N LEU A 231 -19.19 10.45 -3.66
CA LEU A 231 -19.37 9.78 -4.93
C LEU A 231 -19.54 8.28 -4.71
N VAL A 232 -20.43 7.68 -5.50
CA VAL A 232 -20.61 6.23 -5.57
C VAL A 232 -20.13 5.77 -6.95
N LEU A 233 -19.09 4.95 -6.96
CA LEU A 233 -18.51 4.38 -8.17
C LEU A 233 -19.04 2.96 -8.38
N PRO A 234 -19.33 2.56 -9.63
CA PRO A 234 -19.86 1.23 -9.94
C PRO A 234 -18.81 0.15 -9.68
N ALA A 235 -19.26 -1.11 -9.62
CA ALA A 235 -18.41 -2.29 -9.42
C ALA A 235 -17.50 -2.62 -10.62
N ALA A 236 -16.56 -1.72 -10.93
CA ALA A 236 -15.67 -1.81 -12.09
C ALA A 236 -14.19 -1.75 -11.67
N PRO A 237 -13.28 -2.39 -12.45
CA PRO A 237 -11.83 -2.34 -12.20
C PRO A 237 -11.27 -0.93 -11.98
N TRP A 238 -11.67 0.03 -12.83
CA TRP A 238 -11.20 1.41 -12.73
C TRP A 238 -11.66 2.09 -11.43
N SER A 239 -12.84 1.77 -10.91
CA SER A 239 -13.38 2.32 -9.66
C SER A 239 -12.54 1.89 -8.46
N ARG A 240 -12.09 0.62 -8.46
CA ARG A 240 -11.25 0.05 -7.39
C ARG A 240 -9.87 0.70 -7.38
N ARG A 241 -9.27 0.88 -8.55
CA ARG A 241 -7.97 1.54 -8.71
C ARG A 241 -8.00 3.02 -8.31
N VAL A 242 -9.03 3.75 -8.76
CA VAL A 242 -9.06 5.21 -8.66
C VAL A 242 -9.57 5.75 -7.32
N SER A 243 -10.29 4.96 -6.53
CA SER A 243 -11.05 5.44 -5.35
C SER A 243 -10.26 6.35 -4.42
N GLY A 244 -9.13 5.88 -3.88
CA GLY A 244 -8.30 6.66 -2.97
C GLY A 244 -7.67 7.89 -3.65
N PHE A 245 -7.24 7.74 -4.90
CA PHE A 245 -6.68 8.84 -5.70
C PHE A 245 -7.71 9.94 -5.96
N LEU A 246 -8.94 9.56 -6.29
CA LEU A 246 -10.06 10.49 -6.50
C LEU A 246 -10.41 11.22 -5.20
N ALA A 247 -10.50 10.52 -4.06
CA ALA A 247 -10.78 11.14 -2.77
C ALA A 247 -9.72 12.19 -2.41
N ASN A 248 -8.43 11.88 -2.65
CA ASN A 248 -7.32 12.83 -2.48
C ASN A 248 -7.44 14.04 -3.42
N ALA A 249 -7.73 13.82 -4.70
CA ALA A 249 -7.87 14.89 -5.69
C ALA A 249 -9.03 15.83 -5.35
N LEU A 250 -10.18 15.29 -4.95
CA LEU A 250 -11.34 16.07 -4.54
C LEU A 250 -11.06 16.89 -3.28
N ALA A 251 -10.37 16.31 -2.29
CA ALA A 251 -10.04 17.02 -1.05
C ALA A 251 -9.05 18.17 -1.30
N ALA A 252 -8.20 18.03 -2.33
CA ALA A 252 -7.31 19.11 -2.76
C ALA A 252 -8.05 20.28 -3.41
N VAL A 253 -9.09 20.00 -4.21
CA VAL A 253 -9.90 21.01 -4.91
C VAL A 253 -10.95 21.65 -3.99
N HIS A 254 -11.46 20.89 -3.02
CA HIS A 254 -12.50 21.33 -2.09
C HIS A 254 -12.02 21.24 -0.63
N PRO A 255 -11.09 22.13 -0.20
CA PRO A 255 -10.38 21.99 1.07
C PRO A 255 -11.26 22.14 2.33
N ALA A 256 -12.45 22.73 2.20
CA ALA A 256 -13.40 22.90 3.31
C ALA A 256 -14.41 21.74 3.43
N GLN A 257 -14.49 20.87 2.42
CA GLN A 257 -15.45 19.76 2.38
C GLN A 257 -14.77 18.43 2.71
N ALA A 258 -15.44 17.61 3.51
CA ALA A 258 -15.10 16.20 3.63
C ALA A 258 -15.42 15.47 2.32
N GLN A 259 -14.58 14.51 1.94
CA GLN A 259 -14.76 13.74 0.70
C GLN A 259 -14.89 12.27 1.04
N ALA A 260 -15.89 11.61 0.47
CA ALA A 260 -15.98 10.16 0.47
C ALA A 260 -16.16 9.63 -0.95
N VAL A 261 -15.44 8.56 -1.27
CA VAL A 261 -15.62 7.78 -2.49
C VAL A 261 -15.98 6.36 -2.08
N ALA A 262 -17.25 6.00 -2.26
CA ALA A 262 -17.73 4.64 -2.08
C ALA A 262 -17.61 3.89 -3.42
N THR A 263 -16.96 2.74 -3.43
CA THR A 263 -16.82 1.87 -4.59
C THR A 263 -17.58 0.59 -4.33
N GLU A 264 -18.55 0.27 -5.19
CA GLU A 264 -19.27 -1.00 -5.13
C GLU A 264 -18.29 -2.18 -5.27
N ARG A 265 -18.48 -3.17 -4.39
CA ARG A 265 -17.74 -4.43 -4.35
C ARG A 265 -18.50 -5.51 -5.10
N ARG A 266 -17.82 -6.59 -5.50
CA ARG A 266 -18.47 -7.74 -6.17
C ARG A 266 -19.55 -8.42 -5.33
N ASP A 267 -19.45 -8.32 -4.00
CA ASP A 267 -20.42 -8.87 -3.04
C ASP A 267 -21.66 -7.98 -2.83
N GLY A 268 -21.77 -6.86 -3.54
CA GLY A 268 -22.89 -5.91 -3.44
C GLY A 268 -22.77 -4.90 -2.30
N GLY A 269 -21.71 -4.97 -1.47
CA GLY A 269 -21.37 -3.93 -0.50
C GLY A 269 -20.53 -2.81 -1.11
N PHE A 270 -19.95 -1.97 -0.25
CA PHE A 270 -19.04 -0.89 -0.66
C PHE A 270 -17.70 -0.95 0.09
N SER A 271 -16.63 -0.56 -0.60
CA SER A 271 -15.43 -0.05 0.08
C SER A 271 -15.49 1.47 0.05
N VAL A 272 -15.08 2.14 1.11
CA VAL A 272 -15.19 3.61 1.23
C VAL A 272 -13.83 4.21 1.54
N SER A 273 -13.40 5.18 0.74
CA SER A 273 -12.24 6.03 1.00
C SER A 273 -12.70 7.39 1.50
N VAL A 274 -12.28 7.79 2.70
CA VAL A 274 -12.67 9.06 3.33
C VAL A 274 -11.48 9.99 3.48
N ARG A 275 -11.69 11.28 3.21
CA ARG A 275 -10.78 12.38 3.54
C ARG A 275 -11.52 13.43 4.35
N ALA A 276 -10.92 13.81 5.47
CA ALA A 276 -11.31 14.99 6.22
C ALA A 276 -11.12 16.27 5.36
N PRO A 277 -11.85 17.36 5.66
CA PRO A 277 -11.52 18.67 5.13
C PRO A 277 -10.05 18.98 5.36
N ARG A 278 -9.33 19.45 4.34
CA ARG A 278 -7.93 19.86 4.51
C ARG A 278 -7.77 21.03 5.47
N ALA A 279 -8.79 21.89 5.56
CA ALA A 279 -8.85 22.99 6.52
C ALA A 279 -9.00 22.51 7.98
N SER A 280 -9.46 21.27 8.20
CA SER A 280 -9.63 20.67 9.53
C SER A 280 -9.40 19.14 9.45
N PRO A 281 -8.14 18.68 9.40
CA PRO A 281 -7.78 17.32 9.01
C PRO A 281 -7.93 16.28 10.16
N PHE A 282 -9.10 16.28 10.83
CA PHE A 282 -9.37 15.42 11.99
C PHE A 282 -10.71 14.68 11.90
N GLY A 283 -10.85 13.56 12.59
CA GLY A 283 -12.14 12.85 12.73
C GLY A 283 -12.44 11.77 11.67
N ALA A 284 -11.61 11.62 10.62
CA ALA A 284 -11.84 10.58 9.60
C ALA A 284 -11.79 9.17 10.20
N HIS A 285 -10.79 8.88 11.06
CA HIS A 285 -10.67 7.60 11.75
C HIS A 285 -11.90 7.30 12.62
N ALA A 286 -12.28 8.25 13.48
CA ALA A 286 -13.42 8.09 14.39
C ALA A 286 -14.74 7.87 13.64
N LEU A 287 -14.95 8.56 12.51
CA LEU A 287 -16.09 8.33 11.64
C LEU A 287 -16.08 6.91 11.07
N CYS A 288 -14.98 6.49 10.43
CA CYS A 288 -14.87 5.18 9.80
C CYS A 288 -14.99 4.02 10.81
N GLN A 289 -14.46 4.18 12.03
CA GLN A 289 -14.51 3.16 13.08
C GLN A 289 -15.94 2.76 13.44
N ARG A 290 -16.90 3.71 13.39
CA ARG A 290 -18.34 3.45 13.63
C ARG A 290 -18.94 2.47 12.61
N PHE A 291 -18.29 2.29 11.46
CA PHE A 291 -18.69 1.42 10.37
C PHE A 291 -17.70 0.26 10.17
N GLY A 292 -16.87 -0.05 11.18
CA GLY A 292 -15.87 -1.13 11.10
C GLY A 292 -14.63 -0.78 10.27
N GLY A 293 -14.43 0.50 9.95
CA GLY A 293 -13.26 1.00 9.24
C GLY A 293 -12.07 1.36 10.15
N SER A 294 -10.99 1.81 9.53
CA SER A 294 -9.76 2.22 10.22
C SER A 294 -9.00 3.28 9.41
N GLY A 295 -7.91 3.81 9.95
CA GLY A 295 -7.05 4.78 9.26
C GLY A 295 -6.45 5.83 10.18
N ARG A 296 -6.04 6.96 9.61
CA ARG A 296 -5.45 8.11 10.30
C ARG A 296 -6.46 9.23 10.50
N SER A 297 -6.09 10.23 11.30
CA SER A 297 -6.93 11.39 11.63
C SER A 297 -7.56 12.09 10.40
N ALA A 298 -6.77 12.30 9.35
CA ALA A 298 -7.19 13.02 8.14
C ALA A 298 -7.72 12.13 7.01
N ALA A 299 -7.44 10.83 7.06
CA ALA A 299 -7.73 9.89 5.98
C ALA A 299 -7.97 8.50 6.55
N ALA A 300 -9.12 7.94 6.24
CA ALA A 300 -9.54 6.63 6.73
C ALA A 300 -10.35 5.90 5.67
N GLY A 301 -10.65 4.64 5.91
CA GLY A 301 -11.46 3.84 5.00
C GLY A 301 -12.26 2.75 5.70
N ILE A 302 -13.26 2.27 4.98
CA ILE A 302 -14.12 1.15 5.36
C ILE A 302 -13.95 0.08 4.29
N ASP A 303 -13.60 -1.13 4.69
CA ASP A 303 -13.31 -2.18 3.73
C ASP A 303 -14.57 -2.81 3.18
N ALA A 304 -15.57 -3.03 4.04
CA ALA A 304 -16.84 -3.67 3.70
C ALA A 304 -18.01 -2.96 4.43
N LEU A 305 -18.54 -1.92 3.81
CA LEU A 305 -19.78 -1.26 4.22
C LEU A 305 -20.97 -2.02 3.60
N PRO A 306 -21.93 -2.53 4.40
CA PRO A 306 -23.14 -3.15 3.89
C PRO A 306 -23.95 -2.22 2.99
N ALA A 307 -24.63 -2.76 1.97
CA ALA A 307 -25.41 -1.96 1.02
C ALA A 307 -26.46 -1.07 1.69
N ASN A 308 -27.14 -1.61 2.72
CA ASN A 308 -28.15 -0.89 3.49
C ASN A 308 -27.57 0.17 4.46
N ALA A 309 -26.26 0.22 4.64
CA ALA A 309 -25.59 1.17 5.52
C ALA A 309 -25.10 2.44 4.78
N LEU A 310 -25.19 2.49 3.45
CA LEU A 310 -24.70 3.63 2.65
C LEU A 310 -25.34 4.95 3.07
N GLU A 311 -26.67 5.02 3.14
CA GLU A 311 -27.37 6.26 3.51
C GLU A 311 -27.08 6.68 4.96
N THR A 312 -26.93 5.72 5.86
CA THR A 312 -26.53 5.99 7.26
C THR A 312 -25.12 6.57 7.32
N PHE A 313 -24.19 6.04 6.50
CA PHE A 313 -22.85 6.57 6.36
C PHE A 313 -22.83 7.98 5.78
N VAL A 314 -23.58 8.24 4.71
CA VAL A 314 -23.70 9.57 4.08
C VAL A 314 -24.20 10.59 5.10
N HIS A 315 -25.26 10.25 5.84
CA HIS A 315 -25.79 11.12 6.89
C HIS A 315 -24.74 11.39 7.98
N ALA A 316 -24.06 10.36 8.47
CA ALA A 316 -23.01 10.50 9.47
C ALA A 316 -21.84 11.37 9.01
N LEU A 317 -21.41 11.25 7.75
CA LEU A 317 -20.36 12.09 7.15
C LEU A 317 -20.81 13.55 7.05
N SER A 318 -22.05 13.80 6.62
CA SER A 318 -22.60 15.16 6.46
C SER A 318 -22.73 15.93 7.78
N GLN A 319 -22.88 15.22 8.90
CA GLN A 319 -23.01 15.79 10.25
C GLN A 319 -21.72 15.69 11.06
N ALA A 320 -20.65 15.12 10.49
CA ALA A 320 -19.39 14.94 11.21
C ALA A 320 -18.78 16.30 11.56
N ARG A 321 -18.27 16.40 12.80
CA ARG A 321 -17.47 17.53 13.25
C ARG A 321 -16.00 17.19 13.04
N TRP A 322 -15.29 18.05 12.31
CA TRP A 322 -13.92 17.82 11.85
C TRP A 322 -12.88 18.58 12.68
N ASP A 323 -13.32 19.27 13.74
CA ASP A 323 -12.55 20.15 14.63
C ASP A 323 -11.98 19.45 15.87
N ALA A 324 -12.42 18.22 16.15
CA ALA A 324 -11.95 17.46 17.30
C ALA A 324 -10.62 16.75 17.00
N THR A 325 -9.53 17.25 17.57
CA THR A 325 -8.38 16.40 17.94
C THR A 325 -8.88 15.38 18.97
N CYS A 326 -8.90 14.10 18.62
CA CYS A 326 -8.95 13.04 19.63
C CYS A 326 -7.71 13.13 20.53
#